data_AF-A0A973L943-F1
#
_entry.id   AF-A0A973L943-F1
#
_cell.length_a   1.000
_cell.length_b   1.000
_cell.length_c   1.000
_cell.angle_alpha   90.00
_cell.angle_beta   90.00
_cell.angle_gamma   90.00
#
_symmetry.space_group_name_H-M   'P 1'
#
loop_
_entity.id
_entity.type
_entity.pdbx_description
1 polymer ?
#
loop_
_entity_poly.entity_id
_entity_poly.type
_entity_poly.pdbx_seq_one_letter_code
_entity_poly.pdbx_strand_id
1 'polypeptide(L)'
;MSDHGFGSGRGRKDPRTQPPYDLVPQPPVYPHPEDGLRYRRPQTGSQRPTKTGPGGGYGGGGQGGQEPPRRASRAAVAARALLGTASAAVLLASGATWAAYHNLTSGLLTSDAINAIRSGEKGYVAPRLDGSVNLLLVGLDSRKDMDGNDLPTDFVEQELHAGSSEIGGYNTNVLILMHIPADGGRVTAFSIARDDYVEEPGGDSGVGEIPDLGMHKIKEAYGRAKGIAVQRLKDSGMTDKAQIEKVSREVGRESTIRAVQLLTGEHVDHLAEINLLGFYDIAKAVGPIQVCLNHPVDDPIENGAGTGLKLPAGYSELDAPTALQFVRQRFHLLRGDFDRNRRQQAFLSSVMHKLRGEGVIGDLGKMRSLFQVVKKDVVIDDSWDVLDFATRAQNLTSGNADFRELPITGQPVLPGDGSVNTVNPWQIKRIVMSAFGDTPPRDPADGTQGPEGDGGPTDTPSEAGPAGVGPSGPGPSGVPNQAKLSPVSQVSGPASTGQTGPVAAPAVVDLYNATATRGLATSVAELLTSSGWPVDKTAGAAAQSRTTILYGRGAAKAASQLAAKLGVPAVPAPSARTAAGHVIVRLGTDYTPPADPGGSDPADPNGPATPTPPALPPGISMDNGVTCVN
;
A
#
# COMPACT_ATOMS: atom_id res chain seq x y z
N MET A 1 -31.29 -24.07 47.51
CA MET A 1 -31.93 -23.86 48.84
C MET A 1 -32.48 -22.46 48.85
N SER A 2 -33.79 -22.36 49.08
CA SER A 2 -34.61 -21.15 49.21
C SER A 2 -34.09 -20.22 50.33
N ASP A 3 -34.23 -18.89 50.24
CA ASP A 3 -35.42 -18.16 50.71
C ASP A 3 -35.22 -16.62 50.86
N HIS A 4 -36.30 -15.89 50.53
CA HIS A 4 -36.85 -14.63 51.08
C HIS A 4 -36.05 -13.35 51.43
N GLY A 5 -36.62 -12.20 51.03
CA GLY A 5 -36.42 -10.90 51.70
C GLY A 5 -37.08 -9.68 51.04
N PHE A 6 -38.28 -9.30 51.51
CA PHE A 6 -39.09 -8.12 51.15
C PHE A 6 -38.57 -6.79 51.78
N GLY A 7 -38.89 -5.63 51.18
CA GLY A 7 -38.75 -4.32 51.84
C GLY A 7 -39.25 -3.11 51.02
N SER A 8 -40.30 -2.45 51.52
CA SER A 8 -41.20 -1.46 50.87
C SER A 8 -40.79 0.03 51.03
N GLY A 9 -41.21 0.90 50.11
CA GLY A 9 -41.34 2.36 50.35
C GLY A 9 -42.14 3.11 49.28
N ARG A 10 -43.33 3.64 49.61
CA ARG A 10 -44.22 4.43 48.75
C ARG A 10 -43.96 5.95 48.87
N GLY A 11 -43.97 6.65 47.73
CA GLY A 11 -44.83 7.83 47.49
C GLY A 11 -44.26 9.25 47.62
N ARG A 12 -44.28 10.01 46.52
CA ARG A 12 -44.80 11.40 46.40
C ARG A 12 -44.92 11.83 44.92
N LYS A 13 -45.96 12.63 44.62
CA LYS A 13 -46.41 13.10 43.29
C LYS A 13 -45.77 14.47 42.92
N ASP A 14 -45.36 14.61 41.64
CA ASP A 14 -45.49 15.71 40.62
C ASP A 14 -45.34 17.22 41.01
N PRO A 15 -45.02 18.22 40.12
CA PRO A 15 -44.84 18.19 38.65
C PRO A 15 -43.71 19.05 38.03
N ARG A 16 -43.56 18.92 36.69
CA ARG A 16 -42.87 19.79 35.70
C ARG A 16 -41.53 19.25 35.16
N THR A 17 -41.55 18.70 33.94
CA THR A 17 -40.65 19.11 32.84
C THR A 17 -41.12 18.48 31.52
N GLN A 18 -41.08 19.31 30.47
CA GLN A 18 -41.49 19.06 29.09
C GLN A 18 -40.61 18.00 28.40
N PRO A 19 -41.09 17.32 27.33
CA PRO A 19 -40.26 16.43 26.52
C PRO A 19 -39.46 17.20 25.45
N PRO A 20 -38.22 16.79 25.12
CA PRO A 20 -37.61 17.11 23.83
C PRO A 20 -37.64 15.87 22.93
N TYR A 21 -38.47 15.88 21.88
CA TYR A 21 -38.17 16.20 20.47
C TYR A 21 -37.75 14.96 19.64
N ASP A 22 -38.68 14.55 18.78
CA ASP A 22 -38.47 13.67 17.63
C ASP A 22 -37.43 14.27 16.67
N LEU A 23 -36.42 13.48 16.29
CA LEU A 23 -35.48 13.81 15.22
C LEU A 23 -35.85 13.04 13.96
N VAL A 24 -36.71 13.67 13.15
CA VAL A 24 -36.90 13.32 11.73
C VAL A 24 -35.80 14.04 10.92
N PRO A 25 -35.05 13.37 10.02
CA PRO A 25 -34.07 14.04 9.18
C PRO A 25 -34.75 14.96 8.16
N GLN A 26 -34.41 16.25 8.21
CA GLN A 26 -34.83 17.24 7.21
C GLN A 26 -33.88 17.20 6.00
N PRO A 27 -34.37 17.35 4.75
CA PRO A 27 -33.51 17.50 3.58
C PRO A 27 -32.79 18.87 3.56
N PRO A 28 -31.64 18.98 2.87
CA PRO A 28 -30.86 20.23 2.85
C PRO A 28 -31.59 21.36 2.11
N VAL A 29 -31.69 22.51 2.77
CA VAL A 29 -32.24 23.76 2.22
C VAL A 29 -31.11 24.52 1.53
N TYR A 30 -31.22 24.72 0.22
CA TYR A 30 -30.36 25.66 -0.53
C TYR A 30 -30.83 27.10 -0.33
N PRO A 31 -29.95 28.08 -0.06
CA PRO A 31 -30.34 29.49 -0.02
C PRO A 31 -30.49 30.06 -1.43
N HIS A 32 -31.69 30.57 -1.74
CA HIS A 32 -31.94 31.50 -2.83
C HIS A 32 -31.33 32.88 -2.50
N PRO A 33 -30.61 33.55 -3.41
CA PRO A 33 -30.16 34.91 -3.19
C PRO A 33 -31.02 35.92 -3.97
N GLU A 34 -32.15 36.37 -3.40
CA GLU A 34 -32.78 37.64 -3.82
C GLU A 34 -33.15 38.52 -2.61
N ASP A 35 -32.78 39.79 -2.75
CA ASP A 35 -33.17 41.02 -2.04
C ASP A 35 -32.60 41.41 -0.66
N GLY A 36 -31.75 42.46 -0.67
CA GLY A 36 -31.74 43.43 0.44
C GLY A 36 -30.47 44.22 0.72
N LEU A 37 -29.93 45.03 -0.21
CA LEU A 37 -29.02 46.13 0.14
C LEU A 37 -29.55 47.48 -0.32
N ARG A 38 -30.21 48.18 0.61
CA ARG A 38 -30.54 49.61 0.53
C ARG A 38 -29.28 50.42 0.76
N TYR A 39 -28.75 51.10 -0.26
CA TYR A 39 -27.75 52.14 -0.08
C TYR A 39 -28.40 53.53 0.02
N ARG A 40 -28.12 54.18 1.14
CA ARG A 40 -28.62 55.50 1.56
C ARG A 40 -27.75 56.60 0.96
N ARG A 41 -28.39 57.54 0.27
CA ARG A 41 -27.82 58.78 -0.30
C ARG A 41 -27.09 59.61 0.78
N PRO A 42 -25.88 60.12 0.53
CA PRO A 42 -25.36 61.29 1.24
C PRO A 42 -25.59 62.55 0.40
N GLN A 43 -26.27 63.54 1.00
CA GLN A 43 -26.21 64.93 0.58
C GLN A 43 -24.85 65.51 0.97
N THR A 44 -24.19 66.22 0.06
CA THR A 44 -23.31 67.33 0.42
C THR A 44 -23.48 68.43 -0.61
N GLY A 45 -23.95 69.58 -0.14
CA GLY A 45 -24.05 70.81 -0.91
C GLY A 45 -22.75 71.62 -0.81
N SER A 46 -22.49 72.39 -1.86
CA SER A 46 -21.56 73.53 -1.89
C SER A 46 -22.03 74.42 -3.05
N GLN A 47 -22.95 75.34 -2.75
CA GLN A 47 -22.74 76.80 -2.67
C GLN A 47 -22.43 77.51 -4.01
N ARG A 48 -23.35 78.41 -4.36
CA ARG A 48 -23.26 79.47 -5.39
C ARG A 48 -22.13 80.47 -5.08
N PRO A 49 -21.65 81.24 -6.07
CA PRO A 49 -22.18 82.62 -6.30
C PRO A 49 -22.44 82.91 -7.80
N THR A 50 -23.66 83.32 -8.18
CA THR A 50 -24.03 84.70 -8.58
C THR A 50 -23.17 85.35 -9.69
N LYS A 51 -23.79 85.58 -10.86
CA LYS A 51 -23.75 86.90 -11.54
C LYS A 51 -24.87 87.02 -12.57
N THR A 52 -25.75 87.97 -12.29
CA THR A 52 -26.72 88.60 -13.20
C THR A 52 -26.03 89.66 -14.04
N GLY A 53 -26.46 89.84 -15.29
CA GLY A 53 -26.42 91.14 -15.96
C GLY A 53 -25.98 91.13 -17.43
N PRO A 54 -26.51 92.05 -18.26
CA PRO A 54 -26.97 91.76 -19.62
C PRO A 54 -26.16 92.51 -20.70
N GLY A 55 -26.23 92.04 -21.95
CA GLY A 55 -25.60 92.75 -23.06
C GLY A 55 -25.93 92.12 -24.41
N GLY A 56 -26.54 92.91 -25.29
CA GLY A 56 -27.15 92.48 -26.54
C GLY A 56 -26.17 92.16 -27.67
N GLY A 57 -26.75 91.73 -28.79
CA GLY A 57 -26.02 91.49 -30.03
C GLY A 57 -26.91 90.81 -31.06
N TYR A 58 -27.44 91.61 -31.98
CA TYR A 58 -28.23 91.22 -33.15
C TYR A 58 -27.52 90.18 -34.04
N GLY A 59 -28.32 89.29 -34.64
CA GLY A 59 -28.14 88.89 -36.04
C GLY A 59 -27.92 87.41 -36.30
N GLY A 60 -28.77 86.84 -37.15
CA GLY A 60 -28.44 85.64 -37.94
C GLY A 60 -29.46 84.52 -37.81
N GLY A 61 -30.45 84.51 -38.69
CA GLY A 61 -31.31 83.35 -38.88
C GLY A 61 -30.51 82.15 -39.38
N GLY A 62 -30.78 80.98 -38.80
CA GLY A 62 -30.29 79.69 -39.24
C GLY A 62 -31.30 78.61 -38.86
N GLN A 63 -32.22 78.30 -39.78
CA GLN A 63 -32.94 77.03 -39.76
C GLN A 63 -31.93 75.89 -39.99
N GLY A 64 -32.09 74.78 -39.27
CA GLY A 64 -31.66 73.47 -39.77
C GLY A 64 -30.97 72.56 -38.77
N GLY A 65 -31.56 71.40 -38.53
CA GLY A 65 -30.83 70.18 -38.17
C GLY A 65 -31.29 69.49 -36.90
N GLN A 66 -32.43 68.80 -36.93
CA GLN A 66 -32.57 67.58 -36.14
C GLN A 66 -31.50 66.59 -36.63
N GLU A 67 -30.51 66.24 -35.80
CA GLU A 67 -29.57 65.16 -36.11
C GLU A 67 -30.36 63.85 -36.32
N PRO A 68 -30.26 63.19 -37.47
CA PRO A 68 -30.93 61.93 -37.68
C PRO A 68 -30.27 60.85 -36.81
N PRO A 69 -31.04 59.87 -36.27
CA PRO A 69 -30.46 58.77 -35.52
C PRO A 69 -29.44 58.05 -36.42
N ARG A 70 -28.18 57.99 -35.97
CA ARG A 70 -27.12 57.25 -36.66
C ARG A 70 -27.56 55.80 -36.81
N ARG A 71 -28.08 55.44 -38.00
CA ARG A 71 -28.37 54.06 -38.38
C ARG A 71 -27.07 53.28 -38.20
N ALA A 72 -27.06 52.31 -37.28
CA ALA A 72 -25.94 51.40 -37.12
C ALA A 72 -25.59 50.85 -38.51
N SER A 73 -24.33 50.97 -38.92
CA SER A 73 -23.91 50.47 -40.22
C SER A 73 -24.26 48.99 -40.31
N ARG A 74 -24.65 48.50 -41.50
CA ARG A 74 -24.94 47.07 -41.70
C ARG A 74 -23.79 46.17 -41.23
N ALA A 75 -22.55 46.69 -41.29
CA ALA A 75 -21.36 46.06 -40.72
C ALA A 75 -21.39 45.90 -39.20
N ALA A 76 -21.87 46.91 -38.44
CA ALA A 76 -22.00 46.81 -36.99
C ALA A 76 -23.09 45.81 -36.55
N VAL A 77 -24.18 45.71 -37.33
CA VAL A 77 -25.23 44.70 -37.09
C VAL A 77 -24.73 43.30 -37.40
N ALA A 78 -24.01 43.12 -38.52
CA ALA A 78 -23.39 41.85 -38.89
C ALA A 78 -22.34 41.40 -37.86
N ALA A 79 -21.49 42.31 -37.38
CA ALA A 79 -20.51 42.02 -36.34
C ALA A 79 -21.16 41.57 -35.03
N ARG A 80 -22.26 42.21 -34.60
CA ARG A 80 -23.02 41.80 -33.41
C ARG A 80 -23.70 40.46 -33.59
N ALA A 81 -24.23 40.16 -34.77
CA ALA A 81 -24.82 38.86 -35.08
C ALA A 81 -23.75 37.74 -35.08
N LEU A 82 -22.57 38.00 -35.63
CA LEU A 82 -21.43 37.08 -35.59
C LEU A 82 -20.94 36.84 -34.16
N LEU A 83 -20.80 37.88 -33.35
CA LEU A 83 -20.45 37.76 -31.93
C LEU A 83 -21.52 36.99 -31.15
N GLY A 84 -22.80 37.27 -31.39
CA GLY A 84 -23.91 36.58 -30.75
C GLY A 84 -23.97 35.09 -31.12
N THR A 85 -23.76 34.76 -32.40
CA THR A 85 -23.71 33.36 -32.86
C THR A 85 -22.47 32.62 -32.35
N ALA A 86 -21.29 33.26 -32.36
CA ALA A 86 -20.09 32.69 -31.76
C ALA A 86 -20.26 32.44 -30.26
N SER A 87 -20.84 33.40 -29.52
CA SER A 87 -21.11 33.25 -28.08
C SER A 87 -22.13 32.14 -27.80
N ALA A 88 -23.19 32.05 -28.61
CA ALA A 88 -24.17 30.97 -28.51
C ALA A 88 -23.55 29.60 -28.83
N ALA A 89 -22.67 29.53 -29.83
CA ALA A 89 -21.94 28.29 -30.16
C ALA A 89 -21.02 27.87 -29.02
N VAL A 90 -20.29 28.80 -28.40
CA VAL A 90 -19.46 28.52 -27.21
C VAL A 90 -20.33 28.05 -26.05
N LEU A 91 -21.45 28.73 -25.75
CA LEU A 91 -22.36 28.31 -24.67
C LEU A 91 -22.96 26.93 -24.91
N LEU A 92 -23.36 26.62 -26.14
CA LEU A 92 -23.88 25.30 -26.51
C LEU A 92 -22.80 24.23 -26.42
N ALA A 93 -21.58 24.51 -26.87
CA ALA A 93 -20.45 23.60 -26.74
C ALA A 93 -20.09 23.36 -25.27
N SER A 94 -19.93 24.41 -24.47
CA SER A 94 -19.66 24.31 -23.03
C SER A 94 -20.79 23.60 -22.29
N GLY A 95 -22.05 23.89 -22.61
CA GLY A 95 -23.21 23.22 -22.04
C GLY A 95 -23.27 21.73 -22.41
N ALA A 96 -22.95 21.38 -23.65
CA ALA A 96 -22.85 19.99 -24.09
C ALA A 96 -21.68 19.26 -23.43
N THR A 97 -20.51 19.90 -23.29
CA THR A 97 -19.36 19.35 -22.57
C THR A 97 -19.67 19.15 -21.09
N TRP A 98 -20.31 20.13 -20.44
CA TRP A 98 -20.73 20.04 -19.04
C TRP A 98 -21.76 18.93 -18.83
N ALA A 99 -22.75 18.81 -19.72
CA ALA A 99 -23.74 17.74 -19.67
C ALA A 99 -23.11 16.35 -19.91
N ALA A 100 -22.16 16.25 -20.85
CA ALA A 100 -21.42 15.01 -21.08
C ALA A 100 -20.56 14.65 -19.86
N TYR A 101 -19.86 15.61 -19.27
CA TYR A 101 -19.09 15.45 -18.05
C TYR A 101 -19.96 14.99 -16.88
N HIS A 102 -21.08 15.67 -16.61
CA HIS A 102 -21.98 15.27 -15.52
C HIS A 102 -22.63 13.93 -15.78
N ASN A 103 -23.07 13.62 -17.00
CA ASN A 103 -23.61 12.29 -17.30
C ASN A 103 -22.56 11.20 -17.15
N LEU A 104 -21.28 11.54 -17.37
CA LEU A 104 -20.17 10.66 -17.06
C LEU A 104 -19.97 10.60 -15.54
N THR A 105 -19.71 11.65 -14.79
CA THR A 105 -19.39 11.51 -13.36
C THR A 105 -20.59 11.16 -12.46
N SER A 106 -21.84 11.39 -12.89
CA SER A 106 -23.03 11.06 -12.11
C SER A 106 -23.26 9.55 -12.00
N GLY A 107 -23.52 9.07 -10.79
CA GLY A 107 -23.83 7.66 -10.53
C GLY A 107 -22.61 6.76 -10.34
N LEU A 108 -21.43 7.34 -10.11
CA LEU A 108 -20.31 6.61 -9.53
C LEU A 108 -20.67 6.20 -8.09
N LEU A 109 -20.27 4.98 -7.70
CA LEU A 109 -20.35 4.57 -6.30
C LEU A 109 -19.22 5.27 -5.54
N THR A 110 -19.57 6.07 -4.55
CA THR A 110 -18.61 6.83 -3.74
C THR A 110 -18.56 6.34 -2.29
N SER A 111 -17.43 6.60 -1.65
CA SER A 111 -17.15 6.35 -0.23
C SER A 111 -16.65 7.64 0.43
N ASP A 112 -17.10 7.88 1.66
CA ASP A 112 -16.71 9.02 2.50
C ASP A 112 -15.63 8.60 3.52
N ALA A 113 -15.15 7.35 3.46
CA ALA A 113 -14.29 6.74 4.47
C ALA A 113 -12.94 7.45 4.67
N ILE A 114 -12.38 8.08 3.62
CA ILE A 114 -11.16 8.90 3.76
C ILE A 114 -11.46 10.15 4.61
N ASN A 115 -12.57 10.83 4.31
CA ASN A 115 -13.00 12.04 5.03
C ASN A 115 -13.39 11.76 6.50
N ALA A 116 -13.77 10.51 6.81
CA ALA A 116 -14.08 10.09 8.16
C ALA A 116 -12.85 10.05 9.08
N ILE A 117 -11.63 9.92 8.54
CA ILE A 117 -10.39 9.83 9.33
C ILE A 117 -9.98 11.22 9.82
N ARG A 118 -9.94 11.41 11.13
CA ARG A 118 -9.69 12.72 11.76
C ARG A 118 -8.30 12.84 12.38
N SER A 119 -7.79 14.07 12.43
CA SER A 119 -6.54 14.38 13.13
C SER A 119 -6.57 13.91 14.59
N GLY A 120 -5.53 13.19 15.02
CA GLY A 120 -5.40 12.62 16.36
C GLY A 120 -5.95 11.20 16.49
N GLU A 121 -6.65 10.68 15.49
CA GLU A 121 -7.04 9.28 15.43
C GLU A 121 -5.84 8.40 15.04
N LYS A 122 -5.85 7.15 15.53
CA LYS A 122 -4.81 6.20 15.22
C LYS A 122 -4.83 5.80 13.75
N GLY A 123 -3.66 5.84 13.11
CA GLY A 123 -3.54 5.62 11.67
C GLY A 123 -3.84 6.87 10.83
N TYR A 124 -4.16 8.02 11.45
CA TYR A 124 -4.16 9.30 10.73
C TYR A 124 -2.74 9.66 10.28
N VAL A 125 -2.60 9.99 8.99
CA VAL A 125 -1.40 10.56 8.40
C VAL A 125 -1.85 11.84 7.69
N ALA A 126 -1.09 12.93 7.80
CA ALA A 126 -1.49 14.17 7.14
C ALA A 126 -1.28 14.06 5.61
N PRO A 127 -2.19 14.61 4.78
CA PRO A 127 -2.03 14.62 3.33
C PRO A 127 -0.78 15.41 2.92
N ARG A 128 -0.18 14.99 1.80
CA ARG A 128 0.92 15.73 1.18
C ARG A 128 0.39 16.95 0.44
N LEU A 129 1.18 18.02 0.42
CA LEU A 129 0.85 19.28 -0.27
C LEU A 129 1.75 19.52 -1.49
N ASP A 130 2.45 18.48 -1.95
CA ASP A 130 3.36 18.51 -3.11
C ASP A 130 2.66 18.19 -4.43
N GLY A 131 1.36 17.86 -4.38
CA GLY A 131 0.54 17.49 -5.54
C GLY A 131 0.73 16.05 -6.01
N SER A 132 1.52 15.24 -5.30
CA SER A 132 1.57 13.79 -5.51
C SER A 132 0.28 13.14 -5.03
N VAL A 133 0.02 11.91 -5.52
CA VAL A 133 -1.20 11.17 -5.21
C VAL A 133 -0.85 9.76 -4.74
N ASN A 134 -1.34 9.40 -3.56
CA ASN A 134 -1.31 8.04 -3.02
C ASN A 134 -2.70 7.39 -3.20
N LEU A 135 -2.79 6.43 -4.12
CA LEU A 135 -3.99 5.65 -4.42
C LEU A 135 -3.91 4.28 -3.75
N LEU A 136 -4.91 3.95 -2.93
CA LEU A 136 -5.09 2.60 -2.38
C LEU A 136 -6.08 1.80 -3.26
N LEU A 137 -5.58 0.73 -3.88
CA LEU A 137 -6.41 -0.26 -4.55
C LEU A 137 -6.79 -1.38 -3.59
N VAL A 138 -8.08 -1.65 -3.46
CA VAL A 138 -8.64 -2.66 -2.55
C VAL A 138 -9.47 -3.68 -3.34
N GLY A 139 -9.08 -4.95 -3.28
CA GLY A 139 -9.85 -6.06 -3.85
C GLY A 139 -10.52 -6.90 -2.77
N LEU A 140 -11.84 -6.89 -2.74
CA LEU A 140 -12.67 -7.70 -1.85
C LEU A 140 -12.92 -9.10 -2.43
N ASP A 141 -12.87 -10.12 -1.58
CA ASP A 141 -13.31 -11.48 -1.93
C ASP A 141 -14.85 -11.64 -1.92
N SER A 142 -15.60 -10.53 -1.87
CA SER A 142 -17.05 -10.60 -1.77
C SER A 142 -17.66 -11.21 -3.05
N ARG A 143 -18.52 -12.21 -2.85
CA ARG A 143 -19.33 -12.87 -3.90
C ARG A 143 -20.74 -12.29 -3.94
N LYS A 144 -20.86 -11.03 -3.55
CA LYS A 144 -22.09 -10.24 -3.49
C LYS A 144 -21.97 -9.06 -4.42
N ASP A 145 -23.10 -8.53 -4.86
CA ASP A 145 -23.15 -7.24 -5.55
C ASP A 145 -22.79 -6.08 -4.60
N MET A 146 -22.84 -4.83 -5.11
CA MET A 146 -22.48 -3.66 -4.31
C MET A 146 -23.50 -3.30 -3.22
N ASP A 147 -24.74 -3.78 -3.35
CA ASP A 147 -25.81 -3.64 -2.38
C ASP A 147 -25.82 -4.76 -1.31
N GLY A 148 -24.89 -5.74 -1.43
CA GLY A 148 -24.70 -6.83 -0.48
C GLY A 148 -25.58 -8.06 -0.74
N ASN A 149 -26.27 -8.12 -1.88
CA ASN A 149 -27.07 -9.28 -2.28
C ASN A 149 -26.17 -10.39 -2.83
N ASP A 150 -26.53 -11.64 -2.53
CA ASP A 150 -25.82 -12.79 -3.05
C ASP A 150 -26.00 -12.92 -4.58
N LEU A 151 -24.91 -13.26 -5.27
CA LEU A 151 -24.95 -13.53 -6.70
C LEU A 151 -25.55 -14.92 -6.98
N PRO A 152 -26.12 -15.15 -8.18
CA PRO A 152 -26.60 -16.47 -8.57
C PRO A 152 -25.51 -17.55 -8.43
N THR A 153 -25.82 -18.67 -7.78
CA THR A 153 -24.83 -19.72 -7.45
C THR A 153 -24.13 -20.26 -8.70
N ASP A 154 -24.88 -20.46 -9.78
CA ASP A 154 -24.35 -20.90 -11.07
C ASP A 154 -23.34 -19.92 -11.65
N PHE A 155 -23.61 -18.61 -11.57
CA PHE A 155 -22.67 -17.57 -11.97
C PHE A 155 -21.40 -17.59 -11.09
N VAL A 156 -21.54 -17.73 -9.77
CA VAL A 156 -20.39 -17.75 -8.85
C VAL A 156 -19.50 -18.99 -9.08
N GLU A 157 -20.10 -20.14 -9.38
CA GLU A 157 -19.37 -21.38 -9.63
C GLU A 157 -18.73 -21.43 -11.03
N GLN A 158 -19.45 -21.00 -12.06
CA GLN A 158 -19.03 -21.17 -13.46
C GLN A 158 -18.24 -19.98 -14.01
N GLU A 159 -18.56 -18.75 -13.59
CA GLU A 159 -17.92 -17.54 -14.13
C GLU A 159 -16.86 -17.01 -13.16
N LEU A 160 -17.18 -16.96 -11.86
CA LEU A 160 -16.24 -16.45 -10.86
C LEU A 160 -15.27 -17.52 -10.33
N HIS A 161 -15.61 -18.81 -10.52
CA HIS A 161 -14.88 -19.95 -9.94
C HIS A 161 -14.60 -19.75 -8.43
N ALA A 162 -15.57 -19.24 -7.69
CA ALA A 162 -15.33 -18.70 -6.35
C ALA A 162 -15.85 -19.54 -5.18
N GLY A 163 -16.59 -20.63 -5.42
CA GLY A 163 -17.27 -21.37 -4.36
C GLY A 163 -18.37 -20.52 -3.68
N SER A 164 -18.99 -21.01 -2.60
CA SER A 164 -20.16 -20.35 -2.00
C SER A 164 -19.89 -18.95 -1.43
N SER A 165 -20.92 -18.11 -1.31
CA SER A 165 -20.83 -16.75 -0.74
C SER A 165 -20.54 -16.70 0.76
N GLU A 166 -20.61 -17.85 1.45
CA GLU A 166 -20.23 -18.00 2.86
C GLU A 166 -18.71 -18.06 3.06
N ILE A 167 -17.95 -18.34 2.00
CA ILE A 167 -16.49 -18.44 2.02
C ILE A 167 -15.88 -17.07 1.72
N GLY A 168 -14.93 -16.63 2.56
CA GLY A 168 -14.10 -15.45 2.30
C GLY A 168 -14.69 -14.10 2.70
N GLY A 169 -16.01 -13.96 2.80
CA GLY A 169 -16.69 -12.76 3.31
C GLY A 169 -16.25 -11.46 2.64
N TYR A 170 -16.02 -10.41 3.43
CA TYR A 170 -15.52 -9.10 2.97
C TYR A 170 -14.01 -8.94 3.22
N ASN A 171 -13.23 -10.02 3.13
CA ASN A 171 -11.78 -9.91 3.27
C ASN A 171 -11.16 -9.15 2.10
N THR A 172 -10.23 -8.24 2.39
CA THR A 172 -9.44 -7.49 1.40
C THR A 172 -8.25 -8.34 0.93
N ASN A 173 -8.49 -9.21 -0.05
CA ASN A 173 -7.47 -10.13 -0.56
C ASN A 173 -6.40 -9.45 -1.45
N VAL A 174 -6.65 -8.22 -1.88
CA VAL A 174 -5.72 -7.38 -2.64
C VAL A 174 -5.63 -6.02 -1.98
N LEU A 175 -4.42 -5.60 -1.62
CA LEU A 175 -4.11 -4.27 -1.12
C LEU A 175 -2.86 -3.79 -1.86
N ILE A 176 -3.00 -2.73 -2.66
CA ILE A 176 -1.88 -2.12 -3.37
C ILE A 176 -1.89 -0.63 -3.11
N LEU A 177 -0.85 -0.13 -2.44
CA LEU A 177 -0.64 1.31 -2.26
C LEU A 177 0.25 1.82 -3.38
N MET A 178 -0.28 2.74 -4.20
CA MET A 178 0.38 3.29 -5.37
C MET A 178 0.64 4.79 -5.19
N HIS A 179 1.90 5.19 -5.34
CA HIS A 179 2.32 6.58 -5.34
C HIS A 179 2.56 7.08 -6.77
N ILE A 180 1.91 8.19 -7.10
CA ILE A 180 1.96 8.85 -8.40
C ILE A 180 2.55 10.26 -8.18
N PRO A 181 3.80 10.49 -8.61
CA PRO A 181 4.44 11.79 -8.46
C PRO A 181 3.75 12.91 -9.25
N ALA A 182 3.72 14.12 -8.69
CA ALA A 182 3.10 15.30 -9.32
C ALA A 182 3.77 15.70 -10.64
N ASP A 183 5.07 15.46 -10.75
CA ASP A 183 5.91 15.81 -11.90
C ASP A 183 5.81 14.81 -13.07
N GLY A 184 4.96 13.77 -12.93
CA GLY A 184 4.85 12.70 -13.91
C GLY A 184 5.99 11.69 -13.87
N GLY A 185 6.77 11.69 -12.78
CA GLY A 185 7.81 10.72 -12.51
C GLY A 185 7.32 9.28 -12.39
N ARG A 186 8.23 8.37 -12.05
CA ARG A 186 7.94 6.93 -11.98
C ARG A 186 6.97 6.62 -10.85
N VAL A 187 5.88 5.94 -11.19
CA VAL A 187 4.92 5.40 -10.25
C VAL A 187 5.54 4.25 -9.47
N THR A 188 5.38 4.28 -8.15
CA THR A 188 5.83 3.20 -7.27
C THR A 188 4.64 2.59 -6.57
N ALA A 189 4.47 1.28 -6.66
CA ALA A 189 3.38 0.57 -6.02
C ALA A 189 3.90 -0.53 -5.09
N PHE A 190 3.32 -0.64 -3.90
CA PHE A 190 3.60 -1.70 -2.95
C PHE A 190 2.36 -2.58 -2.75
N SER A 191 2.48 -3.86 -3.07
CA SER A 191 1.51 -4.87 -2.66
C SER A 191 1.73 -5.20 -1.19
N ILE A 192 0.66 -5.05 -0.40
CA ILE A 192 0.62 -5.43 1.01
C ILE A 192 0.06 -6.85 1.08
N ALA A 193 0.81 -7.77 1.68
CA ALA A 193 0.37 -9.15 1.71
C ALA A 193 -0.80 -9.28 2.69
N ARG A 194 -1.90 -9.85 2.21
CA ARG A 194 -3.17 -9.89 2.93
C ARG A 194 -3.12 -10.60 4.30
N ASP A 195 -2.12 -11.45 4.53
CA ASP A 195 -1.92 -12.19 5.80
C ASP A 195 -0.93 -11.47 6.74
N ASP A 196 -0.49 -10.25 6.40
CA ASP A 196 0.35 -9.39 7.25
C ASP A 196 -0.35 -9.11 8.58
N TYR A 197 0.32 -9.47 9.67
CA TYR A 197 -0.17 -9.38 11.04
C TYR A 197 0.10 -7.99 11.57
N VAL A 198 -0.94 -7.16 11.58
CA VAL A 198 -0.88 -5.74 11.88
C VAL A 198 -1.96 -5.37 12.88
N GLU A 199 -1.84 -4.18 13.44
CA GLU A 199 -2.90 -3.62 14.24
C GLU A 199 -4.03 -3.14 13.33
N GLU A 200 -5.27 -3.51 13.66
CA GLU A 200 -6.47 -3.10 12.94
C GLU A 200 -7.21 -2.01 13.73
N PRO A 201 -7.11 -0.74 13.31
CA PRO A 201 -7.88 0.33 13.92
C PRO A 201 -9.38 0.11 13.68
N GLY A 202 -10.21 0.57 14.61
CA GLY A 202 -11.66 0.59 14.40
C GLY A 202 -12.08 1.67 13.38
N GLY A 203 -13.32 2.14 13.51
CA GLY A 203 -13.85 3.24 12.72
C GLY A 203 -15.09 3.85 13.37
N ASP A 204 -15.47 5.04 12.95
CA ASP A 204 -16.65 5.74 13.49
C ASP A 204 -17.75 5.93 12.45
N SER A 205 -17.42 6.06 11.15
CA SER A 205 -18.28 6.37 9.98
C SER A 205 -19.81 6.28 10.17
N GLY A 206 -20.38 7.15 11.03
CA GLY A 206 -21.82 7.24 11.31
C GLY A 206 -22.43 6.19 12.25
N VAL A 207 -21.64 5.31 12.88
CA VAL A 207 -22.11 4.24 13.79
C VAL A 207 -21.64 4.39 15.25
N GLY A 208 -20.93 5.47 15.54
CA GLY A 208 -20.24 5.69 16.82
C GLY A 208 -18.91 4.94 16.86
N GLU A 209 -17.99 5.42 17.70
CA GLU A 209 -16.61 4.92 17.79
C GLU A 209 -16.55 3.40 18.00
N ILE A 210 -16.02 2.67 17.02
CA ILE A 210 -15.62 1.27 17.17
C ILE A 210 -14.19 1.27 17.74
N PRO A 211 -13.95 0.58 18.87
CA PRO A 211 -12.61 0.49 19.43
C PRO A 211 -11.67 -0.27 18.49
N ASP A 212 -10.37 -0.06 18.66
CA ASP A 212 -9.35 -0.82 17.95
C ASP A 212 -9.55 -2.33 18.16
N LEU A 213 -9.39 -3.08 17.07
CA LEU A 213 -9.72 -4.51 17.01
C LEU A 213 -8.54 -5.39 17.42
N GLY A 214 -7.36 -4.80 17.64
CA GLY A 214 -6.15 -5.48 18.04
C GLY A 214 -5.32 -5.99 16.85
N MET A 215 -4.44 -6.95 17.11
CA MET A 215 -3.54 -7.52 16.09
C MET A 215 -4.21 -8.67 15.36
N HIS A 216 -4.37 -8.53 14.04
CA HIS A 216 -5.00 -9.51 13.16
C HIS A 216 -4.38 -9.43 11.75
N LYS A 217 -4.82 -10.28 10.83
CA LYS A 217 -4.35 -10.22 9.44
C LYS A 217 -5.01 -9.04 8.76
N ILE A 218 -4.23 -8.17 8.14
CA ILE A 218 -4.73 -6.92 7.53
C ILE A 218 -5.95 -7.10 6.61
N LYS A 219 -6.10 -8.27 5.96
CA LYS A 219 -7.28 -8.57 5.13
C LYS A 219 -8.61 -8.58 5.89
N GLU A 220 -8.58 -8.77 7.20
CA GLU A 220 -9.75 -8.99 8.05
C GLU A 220 -10.27 -7.66 8.64
N ALA A 221 -9.46 -6.60 8.65
CA ALA A 221 -9.80 -5.26 9.12
C ALA A 221 -11.18 -4.80 8.62
N TYR A 222 -11.38 -4.88 7.29
CA TYR A 222 -12.65 -4.53 6.66
C TYR A 222 -13.82 -5.33 7.23
N GLY A 223 -13.71 -6.67 7.19
CA GLY A 223 -14.80 -7.57 7.55
C GLY A 223 -15.17 -7.51 9.03
N ARG A 224 -14.17 -7.40 9.90
CA ARG A 224 -14.36 -7.31 11.37
C ARG A 224 -15.01 -5.99 11.76
N ALA A 225 -14.50 -4.86 11.26
CA ALA A 225 -15.07 -3.53 11.54
C ALA A 225 -16.51 -3.42 10.99
N LYS A 226 -16.74 -3.87 9.75
CA LYS A 226 -18.09 -3.97 9.16
C LYS A 226 -19.03 -4.82 10.00
N GLY A 227 -18.59 -5.99 10.46
CA GLY A 227 -19.42 -6.89 11.26
C GLY A 227 -19.93 -6.24 12.55
N ILE A 228 -19.06 -5.50 13.24
CA ILE A 228 -19.43 -4.74 14.45
C ILE A 228 -20.41 -3.61 14.10
N ALA A 229 -20.14 -2.86 13.02
CA ALA A 229 -21.03 -1.80 12.55
C ALA A 229 -22.43 -2.31 12.20
N VAL A 230 -22.54 -3.46 11.51
CA VAL A 230 -23.82 -4.11 11.21
C VAL A 230 -24.60 -4.39 12.49
N GLN A 231 -23.94 -4.92 13.53
CA GLN A 231 -24.61 -5.24 14.78
C GLN A 231 -25.10 -3.95 15.48
N ARG A 232 -24.26 -2.92 15.56
CA ARG A 232 -24.64 -1.62 16.17
C ARG A 232 -25.82 -0.96 15.46
N LEU A 233 -25.82 -0.96 14.13
CA LEU A 233 -26.93 -0.40 13.35
C LEU A 233 -28.24 -1.17 13.57
N LYS A 234 -28.18 -2.49 13.69
CA LYS A 234 -29.34 -3.31 14.04
C LYS A 234 -29.82 -3.02 15.47
N ASP A 235 -28.89 -2.91 16.41
CA ASP A 235 -29.19 -2.61 17.82
C ASP A 235 -29.79 -1.19 17.98
N SER A 236 -29.43 -0.25 17.10
CA SER A 236 -30.05 1.08 17.03
C SER A 236 -31.43 1.08 16.34
N GLY A 237 -31.94 -0.08 15.93
CA GLY A 237 -33.25 -0.24 15.30
C GLY A 237 -33.28 -0.04 13.79
N MET A 238 -32.13 0.09 13.11
CA MET A 238 -32.10 0.16 11.65
C MET A 238 -32.50 -1.21 11.06
N THR A 239 -33.44 -1.19 10.12
CA THR A 239 -33.98 -2.42 9.49
C THR A 239 -33.75 -2.48 7.98
N ASP A 240 -33.46 -1.34 7.34
CA ASP A 240 -33.13 -1.28 5.92
C ASP A 240 -31.76 -1.93 5.66
N LYS A 241 -31.77 -3.08 4.99
CA LYS A 241 -30.57 -3.86 4.69
C LYS A 241 -29.59 -3.11 3.79
N ALA A 242 -30.07 -2.36 2.80
CA ALA A 242 -29.21 -1.64 1.87
C ALA A 242 -28.51 -0.48 2.59
N GLN A 243 -29.23 0.20 3.48
CA GLN A 243 -28.64 1.26 4.32
C GLN A 243 -27.62 0.68 5.31
N ILE A 244 -27.93 -0.44 5.97
CA ILE A 244 -26.99 -1.12 6.87
C ILE A 244 -25.73 -1.53 6.10
N GLU A 245 -25.87 -2.13 4.92
CA GLU A 245 -24.75 -2.52 4.08
C GLU A 245 -23.90 -1.31 3.71
N LYS A 246 -24.53 -0.24 3.18
CA LYS A 246 -23.83 0.99 2.79
C LYS A 246 -23.02 1.57 3.94
N VAL A 247 -23.65 1.83 5.10
CA VAL A 247 -22.98 2.47 6.24
C VAL A 247 -21.92 1.56 6.85
N SER A 248 -22.20 0.26 7.02
CA SER A 248 -21.22 -0.67 7.60
C SER A 248 -20.00 -0.92 6.69
N ARG A 249 -20.15 -0.78 5.36
CA ARG A 249 -19.03 -0.81 4.42
C ARG A 249 -18.10 0.39 4.57
N GLU A 250 -18.63 1.59 4.80
CA GLU A 250 -17.81 2.78 5.08
C GLU A 250 -16.89 2.56 6.27
N VAL A 251 -17.42 1.98 7.35
CA VAL A 251 -16.63 1.62 8.53
C VAL A 251 -15.53 0.59 8.21
N GLY A 252 -15.83 -0.40 7.35
CA GLY A 252 -14.85 -1.38 6.88
C GLY A 252 -13.73 -0.74 6.05
N ARG A 253 -14.08 0.20 5.17
CA ARG A 253 -13.12 0.99 4.38
C ARG A 253 -12.25 1.85 5.28
N GLU A 254 -12.84 2.57 6.22
CA GLU A 254 -12.15 3.44 7.17
C GLU A 254 -11.10 2.63 7.96
N SER A 255 -11.49 1.48 8.52
CA SER A 255 -10.59 0.58 9.24
C SER A 255 -9.44 0.09 8.36
N THR A 256 -9.72 -0.31 7.12
CA THR A 256 -8.70 -0.77 6.16
C THR A 256 -7.72 0.33 5.80
N ILE A 257 -8.20 1.53 5.48
CA ILE A 257 -7.37 2.69 5.15
C ILE A 257 -6.47 3.03 6.35
N ARG A 258 -7.04 3.13 7.56
CA ARG A 258 -6.28 3.43 8.78
C ARG A 258 -5.21 2.37 9.07
N ALA A 259 -5.51 1.08 8.86
CA ALA A 259 -4.53 0.00 9.01
C ALA A 259 -3.37 0.14 8.00
N VAL A 260 -3.66 0.44 6.74
CA VAL A 260 -2.65 0.69 5.70
C VAL A 260 -1.79 1.89 6.07
N GLN A 261 -2.39 3.05 6.39
CA GLN A 261 -1.65 4.26 6.79
C GLN A 261 -0.79 4.02 8.04
N LEU A 262 -1.30 3.26 9.01
CA LEU A 262 -0.55 2.90 10.22
C LEU A 262 0.66 2.02 9.90
N LEU A 263 0.54 1.10 8.95
CA LEU A 263 1.59 0.19 8.51
C LEU A 263 2.66 0.91 7.68
N THR A 264 2.25 1.73 6.71
CA THR A 264 3.13 2.33 5.70
C THR A 264 3.65 3.71 6.08
N GLY A 265 2.94 4.41 6.97
CA GLY A 265 3.26 5.80 7.33
C GLY A 265 2.88 6.83 6.28
N GLU A 266 2.17 6.42 5.22
CA GLU A 266 1.76 7.28 4.11
C GLU A 266 0.27 7.59 4.20
N HIS A 267 -0.11 8.81 3.81
CA HIS A 267 -1.51 9.19 3.62
C HIS A 267 -2.09 8.50 2.40
N VAL A 268 -3.37 8.10 2.46
CA VAL A 268 -4.13 7.61 1.31
C VAL A 268 -5.01 8.75 0.82
N ASP A 269 -4.70 9.30 -0.35
CA ASP A 269 -5.47 10.40 -0.95
C ASP A 269 -6.74 9.90 -1.64
N HIS A 270 -6.65 8.73 -2.28
CA HIS A 270 -7.76 8.14 -3.01
C HIS A 270 -7.92 6.64 -2.76
N LEU A 271 -9.15 6.17 -2.86
CA LEU A 271 -9.53 4.76 -2.74
C LEU A 271 -10.13 4.28 -4.06
N ALA A 272 -9.76 3.08 -4.51
CA ALA A 272 -10.54 2.31 -5.47
C ALA A 272 -10.79 0.90 -4.92
N GLU A 273 -12.04 0.59 -4.61
CA GLU A 273 -12.46 -0.73 -4.12
C GLU A 273 -13.25 -1.48 -5.19
N ILE A 274 -12.93 -2.76 -5.34
CA ILE A 274 -13.59 -3.67 -6.28
C ILE A 274 -13.88 -5.02 -5.62
N ASN A 275 -14.99 -5.66 -5.96
CA ASN A 275 -15.31 -7.04 -5.56
C ASN A 275 -15.06 -8.02 -6.72
N LEU A 276 -15.35 -9.32 -6.53
CA LEU A 276 -15.14 -10.31 -7.57
C LEU A 276 -15.98 -10.07 -8.84
N LEU A 277 -17.23 -9.63 -8.68
CA LEU A 277 -18.10 -9.30 -9.81
C LEU A 277 -17.54 -8.12 -10.61
N GLY A 278 -17.12 -7.06 -9.93
CA GLY A 278 -16.55 -5.90 -10.60
C GLY A 278 -15.26 -6.22 -11.34
N PHE A 279 -14.40 -7.05 -10.75
CA PHE A 279 -13.21 -7.52 -11.45
C PHE A 279 -13.59 -8.28 -12.72
N TYR A 280 -14.57 -9.19 -12.64
CA TYR A 280 -15.07 -9.94 -13.79
C TYR A 280 -15.59 -9.01 -14.89
N ASP A 281 -16.45 -8.04 -14.55
CA ASP A 281 -17.05 -7.12 -15.51
C ASP A 281 -15.98 -6.22 -16.16
N ILE A 282 -14.97 -5.77 -15.40
CA ILE A 282 -13.83 -5.02 -15.96
C ILE A 282 -13.01 -5.91 -16.90
N ALA A 283 -12.66 -7.12 -16.48
CA ALA A 283 -11.89 -8.06 -17.30
C ALA A 283 -12.63 -8.40 -18.60
N LYS A 284 -13.97 -8.50 -18.54
CA LYS A 284 -14.84 -8.74 -19.70
C LYS A 284 -14.89 -7.54 -20.65
N ALA A 285 -14.93 -6.32 -20.10
CA ALA A 285 -14.95 -5.10 -20.90
C ALA A 285 -13.61 -4.77 -21.57
N VAL A 286 -12.49 -5.12 -20.93
CA VAL A 286 -11.13 -4.85 -21.44
C VAL A 286 -10.57 -6.03 -22.26
N GLY A 287 -11.08 -7.24 -22.02
CA GLY A 287 -10.52 -8.47 -22.55
C GLY A 287 -10.65 -8.68 -24.07
N PRO A 288 -9.91 -9.67 -24.62
CA PRO A 288 -9.03 -10.59 -23.91
C PRO A 288 -7.72 -9.94 -23.43
N ILE A 289 -7.22 -10.36 -22.27
CA ILE A 289 -6.03 -9.81 -21.59
C ILE A 289 -4.85 -10.78 -21.77
N GLN A 290 -3.75 -10.32 -22.35
CA GLN A 290 -2.57 -11.16 -22.55
C GLN A 290 -1.72 -11.22 -21.27
N VAL A 291 -1.34 -12.42 -20.83
CA VAL A 291 -0.37 -12.66 -19.75
C VAL A 291 0.79 -13.52 -20.27
N CYS A 292 1.91 -13.54 -19.55
CA CYS A 292 3.04 -14.42 -19.84
C CYS A 292 3.46 -15.21 -18.60
N LEU A 293 3.69 -16.51 -18.78
CA LEU A 293 4.14 -17.42 -17.72
C LEU A 293 5.53 -17.99 -18.04
N ASN A 294 6.44 -18.02 -17.07
CA ASN A 294 7.76 -18.62 -17.27
C ASN A 294 7.69 -20.17 -17.27
N HIS A 295 6.72 -20.74 -16.55
CA HIS A 295 6.46 -22.19 -16.48
C HIS A 295 4.97 -22.46 -16.65
N PRO A 296 4.57 -23.64 -17.17
CA PRO A 296 3.16 -23.97 -17.28
C PRO A 296 2.52 -24.05 -15.90
N VAL A 297 1.21 -23.81 -15.85
CA VAL A 297 0.41 -23.86 -14.64
C VAL A 297 -0.69 -24.89 -14.79
N ASP A 298 -0.88 -25.68 -13.75
CA ASP A 298 -2.02 -26.57 -13.56
C ASP A 298 -2.47 -26.45 -12.10
N ASP A 299 -3.61 -25.79 -11.86
CA ASP A 299 -4.20 -25.57 -10.54
C ASP A 299 -5.58 -26.21 -10.45
N PRO A 300 -5.67 -27.56 -10.45
CA PRO A 300 -6.94 -28.26 -10.46
C PRO A 300 -7.77 -27.94 -9.20
N ILE A 301 -9.09 -27.96 -9.35
CA ILE A 301 -10.00 -27.83 -8.20
C ILE A 301 -10.04 -29.18 -7.47
N GLU A 302 -9.41 -29.24 -6.30
CA GLU A 302 -9.34 -30.43 -5.46
C GLU A 302 -9.89 -30.12 -4.06
N ASN A 303 -10.88 -30.87 -3.61
CA ASN A 303 -11.53 -30.69 -2.29
C ASN A 303 -12.02 -29.25 -2.03
N GLY A 304 -12.46 -28.53 -3.07
CA GLY A 304 -12.90 -27.14 -2.98
C GLY A 304 -11.77 -26.10 -2.88
N ALA A 305 -10.52 -26.52 -3.06
CA ALA A 305 -9.33 -25.67 -3.17
C ALA A 305 -8.79 -25.66 -4.60
N GLY A 306 -8.06 -24.61 -4.98
CA GLY A 306 -7.61 -24.39 -6.37
C GLY A 306 -8.59 -23.56 -7.19
N THR A 307 -8.14 -23.06 -8.33
CA THR A 307 -8.90 -22.16 -9.20
C THR A 307 -9.41 -22.82 -10.48
N GLY A 308 -8.87 -23.98 -10.85
CA GLY A 308 -9.10 -24.63 -12.14
C GLY A 308 -8.23 -24.07 -13.26
N LEU A 309 -7.28 -23.18 -12.95
CA LEU A 309 -6.42 -22.55 -13.94
C LEU A 309 -5.50 -23.56 -14.61
N LYS A 310 -5.51 -23.59 -15.94
CA LYS A 310 -4.59 -24.42 -16.71
C LYS A 310 -4.08 -23.64 -17.92
N LEU A 311 -2.80 -23.26 -17.88
CA LEU A 311 -2.17 -22.44 -18.92
C LEU A 311 -0.79 -23.00 -19.28
N PRO A 312 -0.40 -22.95 -20.56
CA PRO A 312 0.96 -23.29 -20.98
C PRO A 312 1.96 -22.22 -20.52
N ALA A 313 3.26 -22.56 -20.55
CA ALA A 313 4.30 -21.54 -20.49
C ALA A 313 4.25 -20.63 -21.72
N GLY A 314 4.73 -19.40 -21.56
CA GLY A 314 4.69 -18.36 -22.59
C GLY A 314 3.43 -17.52 -22.52
N TYR A 315 3.08 -16.89 -23.64
CA TYR A 315 1.94 -15.98 -23.73
C TYR A 315 0.61 -16.73 -23.78
N SER A 316 -0.39 -16.22 -23.06
CA SER A 316 -1.77 -16.70 -23.09
C SER A 316 -2.73 -15.52 -23.05
N GLU A 317 -3.88 -15.66 -23.70
CA GLU A 317 -4.98 -14.69 -23.62
C GLU A 317 -6.01 -15.16 -22.59
N LEU A 318 -6.38 -14.27 -21.68
CA LEU A 318 -7.34 -14.52 -20.62
C LEU A 318 -8.66 -13.83 -20.96
N ASP A 319 -9.74 -14.60 -20.96
CA ASP A 319 -11.08 -14.07 -20.80
C ASP A 319 -11.37 -13.74 -19.33
N ALA A 320 -12.57 -13.24 -19.02
CA ALA A 320 -12.90 -12.80 -17.67
C ALA A 320 -12.87 -13.92 -16.61
N PRO A 321 -13.45 -15.12 -16.84
CA PRO A 321 -13.30 -16.25 -15.92
C PRO A 321 -11.84 -16.64 -15.71
N THR A 322 -11.07 -16.81 -16.79
CA THR A 322 -9.67 -17.26 -16.70
C THR A 322 -8.79 -16.19 -16.03
N ALA A 323 -9.10 -14.91 -16.22
CA ALA A 323 -8.44 -13.81 -15.52
C ALA A 323 -8.66 -13.89 -14.01
N LEU A 324 -9.87 -14.20 -13.54
CA LEU A 324 -10.15 -14.43 -12.12
C LEU A 324 -9.38 -15.62 -11.58
N GLN A 325 -9.37 -16.74 -12.30
CA GLN A 325 -8.59 -17.91 -11.92
C GLN A 325 -7.09 -17.56 -11.79
N PHE A 326 -6.55 -16.80 -12.76
CA PHE A 326 -5.16 -16.37 -12.78
C PHE A 326 -4.75 -15.54 -11.56
N VAL A 327 -5.54 -14.52 -11.19
CA VAL A 327 -5.19 -13.62 -10.08
C VAL A 327 -5.57 -14.18 -8.70
N ARG A 328 -6.41 -15.22 -8.65
CA ARG A 328 -6.85 -15.90 -7.42
C ARG A 328 -6.08 -17.18 -7.13
N GLN A 329 -5.23 -17.67 -8.04
CA GLN A 329 -4.43 -18.87 -7.81
C GLN A 329 -3.58 -18.71 -6.55
N ARG A 330 -3.53 -19.76 -5.74
CA ARG A 330 -2.76 -19.82 -4.49
C ARG A 330 -2.12 -21.18 -4.29
N PHE A 331 -2.90 -22.21 -4.59
CA PHE A 331 -2.45 -23.59 -4.53
C PHE A 331 -1.51 -23.85 -5.70
N HIS A 332 -0.56 -24.76 -5.49
CA HIS A 332 0.45 -25.12 -6.47
C HIS A 332 1.41 -23.99 -6.89
N LEU A 333 1.47 -22.88 -6.11
CA LEU A 333 2.49 -21.84 -6.23
C LEU A 333 3.64 -22.11 -5.27
N LEU A 334 4.88 -21.90 -5.72
CA LEU A 334 6.09 -22.22 -4.94
C LEU A 334 6.23 -21.33 -3.70
N ARG A 335 5.90 -20.04 -3.83
CA ARG A 335 5.91 -19.05 -2.73
C ARG A 335 4.49 -18.66 -2.30
N GLY A 336 3.47 -19.45 -2.66
CA GLY A 336 2.08 -19.23 -2.22
C GLY A 336 1.55 -17.83 -2.54
N ASP A 337 1.10 -17.10 -1.51
CA ASP A 337 0.48 -15.78 -1.65
C ASP A 337 1.44 -14.72 -2.25
N PHE A 338 2.76 -14.88 -2.12
CA PHE A 338 3.75 -13.98 -2.74
C PHE A 338 3.73 -14.08 -4.29
N ASP A 339 3.65 -15.30 -4.81
CA ASP A 339 3.51 -15.54 -6.26
C ASP A 339 2.14 -15.07 -6.77
N ARG A 340 1.09 -15.18 -5.93
CA ARG A 340 -0.22 -14.58 -6.27
C ARG A 340 -0.12 -13.06 -6.39
N ASN A 341 0.55 -12.38 -5.46
CA ASN A 341 0.77 -10.94 -5.53
C ASN A 341 1.53 -10.59 -6.82
N ARG A 342 2.57 -11.35 -7.17
CA ARG A 342 3.31 -11.21 -8.43
C ARG A 342 2.42 -11.32 -9.67
N ARG A 343 1.45 -12.26 -9.67
CA ARG A 343 0.48 -12.42 -10.76
C ARG A 343 -0.51 -11.26 -10.84
N GLN A 344 -0.98 -10.75 -9.71
CA GLN A 344 -1.86 -9.57 -9.68
C GLN A 344 -1.16 -8.34 -10.26
N GLN A 345 0.11 -8.13 -9.90
CA GLN A 345 0.94 -7.07 -10.46
C GLN A 345 1.12 -7.24 -11.99
N ALA A 346 1.43 -8.45 -12.45
CA ALA A 346 1.55 -8.74 -13.88
C ALA A 346 0.24 -8.54 -14.64
N PHE A 347 -0.89 -8.96 -14.05
CA PHE A 347 -2.22 -8.74 -14.63
C PHE A 347 -2.51 -7.24 -14.80
N LEU A 348 -2.24 -6.43 -13.77
CA LEU A 348 -2.39 -4.98 -13.86
C LEU A 348 -1.47 -4.39 -14.94
N SER A 349 -0.25 -4.91 -15.09
CA SER A 349 0.68 -4.54 -16.16
C SER A 349 0.08 -4.80 -17.53
N SER A 350 -0.52 -5.99 -17.70
CA SER A 350 -1.16 -6.41 -18.94
C SER A 350 -2.36 -5.56 -19.28
N VAL A 351 -3.20 -5.21 -18.30
CA VAL A 351 -4.33 -4.29 -18.48
C VAL A 351 -3.83 -2.91 -18.92
N MET A 352 -2.82 -2.35 -18.24
CA MET A 352 -2.23 -1.07 -18.63
C MET A 352 -1.58 -1.13 -20.01
N HIS A 353 -0.93 -2.23 -20.38
CA HIS A 353 -0.37 -2.44 -21.71
C HIS A 353 -1.47 -2.49 -22.78
N LYS A 354 -2.55 -3.23 -22.55
CA LYS A 354 -3.72 -3.35 -23.44
C LYS A 354 -4.40 -2.01 -23.70
N LEU A 355 -4.69 -1.25 -22.64
CA LEU A 355 -5.36 0.05 -22.73
C LEU A 355 -4.58 1.04 -23.60
N ARG A 356 -3.25 0.93 -23.61
CA ARG A 356 -2.34 1.72 -24.45
C ARG A 356 -2.25 1.21 -25.88
N GLY A 357 -1.87 -0.05 -26.04
CA GLY A 357 -1.51 -0.64 -27.33
C GLY A 357 -2.68 -0.72 -28.30
N GLU A 358 -3.90 -0.90 -27.79
CA GLU A 358 -5.10 -1.04 -28.64
C GLU A 358 -5.90 0.25 -28.77
N GLY A 359 -5.37 1.38 -28.30
CA GLY A 359 -6.03 2.68 -28.42
C GLY A 359 -7.41 2.70 -27.77
N VAL A 360 -7.64 1.92 -26.70
CA VAL A 360 -8.90 1.98 -25.93
C VAL A 360 -9.14 3.40 -25.43
N ILE A 361 -8.07 4.12 -25.08
CA ILE A 361 -8.10 5.55 -24.70
C ILE A 361 -8.50 6.46 -25.88
N GLY A 362 -8.31 6.02 -27.13
CA GLY A 362 -8.73 6.75 -28.33
C GLY A 362 -10.10 6.33 -28.87
N ASP A 363 -10.69 5.25 -28.36
CA ASP A 363 -11.99 4.71 -28.78
C ASP A 363 -13.10 5.16 -27.82
N LEU A 364 -13.89 6.14 -28.25
CA LEU A 364 -14.97 6.71 -27.44
C LEU A 364 -16.03 5.67 -27.02
N GLY A 365 -16.28 4.65 -27.85
CA GLY A 365 -17.24 3.60 -27.56
C GLY A 365 -16.74 2.67 -26.45
N LYS A 366 -15.50 2.21 -26.57
CA LYS A 366 -14.84 1.35 -25.56
C LYS A 366 -14.62 2.10 -24.25
N MET A 367 -14.19 3.36 -24.29
CA MET A 367 -14.10 4.21 -23.09
C MET A 367 -15.44 4.34 -22.38
N ARG A 368 -16.52 4.59 -23.13
CA ARG A 368 -17.86 4.68 -22.56
C ARG A 368 -18.26 3.35 -21.90
N SER A 369 -18.01 2.22 -22.56
CA SER A 369 -18.32 0.89 -22.02
C SER A 369 -17.54 0.61 -20.73
N LEU A 370 -16.24 0.85 -20.73
CA LEU A 370 -15.37 0.68 -19.56
C LEU A 370 -15.85 1.55 -18.40
N PHE A 371 -16.18 2.80 -18.69
CA PHE A 371 -16.63 3.74 -17.67
C PHE A 371 -18.02 3.38 -17.10
N GLN A 372 -18.92 2.77 -17.88
CA GLN A 372 -20.16 2.21 -17.34
C GLN A 372 -19.91 1.06 -16.36
N VAL A 373 -18.90 0.22 -16.60
CA VAL A 373 -18.49 -0.83 -15.66
C VAL A 373 -17.90 -0.22 -14.39
N VAL A 374 -17.01 0.76 -14.51
CA VAL A 374 -16.44 1.47 -13.35
C VAL A 374 -17.55 2.06 -12.47
N LYS A 375 -18.57 2.70 -13.05
CA LYS A 375 -19.73 3.20 -12.30
C LYS A 375 -20.48 2.15 -11.51
N LYS A 376 -20.65 0.98 -12.12
CA LYS A 376 -21.48 -0.09 -11.59
C LYS A 376 -20.74 -0.86 -10.51
N ASP A 377 -19.45 -1.08 -10.70
CA ASP A 377 -18.72 -2.11 -9.96
C ASP A 377 -17.42 -1.66 -9.30
N VAL A 378 -17.09 -0.37 -9.34
CA VAL A 378 -15.95 0.20 -8.60
C VAL A 378 -16.47 1.27 -7.65
N VAL A 379 -16.07 1.17 -6.38
CA VAL A 379 -16.29 2.21 -5.38
C VAL A 379 -15.05 3.07 -5.30
N ILE A 380 -15.21 4.38 -5.48
CA ILE A 380 -14.13 5.37 -5.35
C ILE A 380 -14.38 6.27 -4.14
N ASP A 381 -13.39 7.03 -3.66
CA ASP A 381 -13.69 8.09 -2.69
C ASP A 381 -14.49 9.24 -3.35
N ASP A 382 -15.31 9.91 -2.54
CA ASP A 382 -16.20 11.00 -2.96
C ASP A 382 -15.47 12.24 -3.51
N SER A 383 -14.22 12.42 -3.10
CA SER A 383 -13.39 13.57 -3.45
C SER A 383 -12.62 13.40 -4.76
N TRP A 384 -12.64 12.20 -5.35
CA TRP A 384 -11.81 11.89 -6.51
C TRP A 384 -12.41 12.35 -7.84
N ASP A 385 -11.72 13.29 -8.50
CA ASP A 385 -11.96 13.58 -9.91
C ASP A 385 -11.26 12.54 -10.81
N VAL A 386 -12.00 11.50 -11.16
CA VAL A 386 -11.51 10.39 -12.02
C VAL A 386 -11.14 10.88 -13.42
N LEU A 387 -11.78 11.93 -13.93
CA LEU A 387 -11.49 12.44 -15.28
C LEU A 387 -10.20 13.26 -15.28
N ASP A 388 -10.00 14.13 -14.30
CA ASP A 388 -8.72 14.82 -14.09
C ASP A 388 -7.60 13.80 -13.88
N PHE A 389 -7.82 12.80 -13.01
CA PHE A 389 -6.89 11.70 -12.81
C PHE A 389 -6.55 10.97 -14.12
N ALA A 390 -7.54 10.63 -14.95
CA ALA A 390 -7.30 9.97 -16.22
C ALA A 390 -6.41 10.81 -17.17
N THR A 391 -6.51 12.14 -17.13
CA THR A 391 -5.60 13.02 -17.89
C THR A 391 -4.18 13.04 -17.33
N ARG A 392 -4.02 13.01 -16.00
CA ARG A 392 -2.70 12.95 -15.33
C ARG A 392 -2.06 11.56 -15.43
N ALA A 393 -2.88 10.52 -15.47
CA ALA A 393 -2.49 9.11 -15.59
C ALA A 393 -1.91 8.73 -16.96
N GLN A 394 -1.82 9.66 -17.90
CA GLN A 394 -1.08 9.43 -19.15
C GLN A 394 0.40 9.05 -18.89
N ASN A 395 0.96 9.48 -17.75
CA ASN A 395 2.30 9.06 -17.31
C ASN A 395 2.32 7.64 -16.68
N LEU A 396 1.25 7.19 -16.00
CA LEU A 396 1.06 5.78 -15.61
C LEU A 396 1.10 4.87 -16.85
N THR A 397 0.46 5.34 -17.92
CA THR A 397 0.44 4.67 -19.21
C THR A 397 1.73 4.92 -20.03
N SER A 398 2.79 5.48 -19.47
CA SER A 398 4.08 5.59 -20.18
C SER A 398 5.05 4.44 -19.88
N GLY A 399 4.64 3.44 -19.07
CA GLY A 399 5.46 2.26 -18.75
C GLY A 399 6.42 2.51 -17.59
N ASN A 400 6.12 3.52 -16.78
CA ASN A 400 6.93 3.95 -15.66
C ASN A 400 6.26 3.57 -14.35
N ALA A 401 5.92 2.31 -14.16
CA ALA A 401 5.39 1.82 -12.89
C ALA A 401 6.25 0.65 -12.38
N ASP A 402 6.63 0.70 -11.10
CA ASP A 402 7.37 -0.36 -10.44
C ASP A 402 6.54 -0.91 -9.29
N PHE A 403 6.22 -2.21 -9.35
CA PHE A 403 5.42 -2.90 -8.35
C PHE A 403 6.31 -3.76 -7.49
N ARG A 404 6.20 -3.60 -6.18
CA ARG A 404 7.05 -4.26 -5.20
C ARG A 404 6.23 -4.92 -4.12
N GLU A 405 6.83 -5.88 -3.45
CA GLU A 405 6.22 -6.59 -2.34
C GLU A 405 6.89 -6.19 -1.03
N LEU A 406 6.09 -5.97 0.01
CA LEU A 406 6.63 -5.58 1.32
C LEU A 406 7.28 -6.78 2.03
N PRO A 407 8.38 -6.57 2.78
CA PRO A 407 9.07 -7.65 3.45
C PRO A 407 8.30 -8.17 4.66
N ILE A 408 8.40 -9.47 4.89
CA ILE A 408 7.92 -10.15 6.10
C ILE A 408 9.10 -10.60 6.96
N THR A 409 8.89 -10.76 8.27
CA THR A 409 9.90 -11.25 9.23
C THR A 409 9.75 -12.73 9.57
N GLY A 410 8.67 -13.38 9.12
CA GLY A 410 8.42 -14.80 9.34
C GLY A 410 6.93 -15.16 9.26
N GLN A 411 6.60 -16.45 9.27
CA GLN A 411 5.23 -16.94 9.07
C GLN A 411 4.74 -17.91 10.17
N PRO A 412 4.54 -17.44 11.41
CA PRO A 412 4.06 -18.30 12.49
C PRO A 412 2.58 -18.67 12.30
N VAL A 413 2.15 -19.70 13.04
CA VAL A 413 0.73 -20.02 13.24
C VAL A 413 0.31 -19.50 14.61
N LEU A 414 -0.62 -18.55 14.64
CA LEU A 414 -1.13 -17.94 15.87
C LEU A 414 -2.49 -18.53 16.26
N PRO A 415 -2.79 -18.67 17.57
CA PRO A 415 -4.12 -19.03 18.03
C PRO A 415 -5.17 -18.01 17.56
N GLY A 416 -6.25 -18.47 16.94
CA GLY A 416 -7.34 -17.60 16.45
C GLY A 416 -7.14 -17.11 15.02
N ASP A 417 -5.93 -16.71 14.63
CA ASP A 417 -5.65 -16.14 13.29
C ASP A 417 -5.03 -17.14 12.31
N GLY A 418 -4.56 -18.30 12.78
CA GLY A 418 -3.90 -19.31 11.95
C GLY A 418 -2.54 -18.85 11.45
N SER A 419 -2.13 -19.29 10.25
CA SER A 419 -0.86 -18.87 9.65
C SER A 419 -0.91 -17.39 9.25
N VAL A 420 -0.01 -16.57 9.79
CA VAL A 420 0.10 -15.13 9.52
C VAL A 420 1.48 -14.80 8.96
N ASN A 421 1.63 -13.64 8.34
CA ASN A 421 2.93 -13.03 8.07
C ASN A 421 3.26 -12.04 9.19
N THR A 422 4.29 -12.30 9.98
CA THR A 422 4.84 -11.25 10.86
C THR A 422 5.58 -10.22 10.03
N VAL A 423 5.44 -8.94 10.38
CA VAL A 423 6.07 -7.81 9.70
C VAL A 423 6.79 -6.91 10.69
N ASN A 424 7.72 -6.09 10.20
CA ASN A 424 8.32 -5.00 10.97
C ASN A 424 7.77 -3.65 10.46
N PRO A 425 6.79 -3.03 11.15
CA PRO A 425 6.18 -1.78 10.70
C PRO A 425 7.17 -0.63 10.55
N TRP A 426 8.23 -0.57 11.37
CA TRP A 426 9.27 0.45 11.24
C TRP A 426 10.07 0.29 9.95
N GLN A 427 10.47 -0.94 9.62
CA GLN A 427 11.15 -1.23 8.38
C GLN A 427 10.27 -0.91 7.17
N ILE A 428 8.98 -1.28 7.22
CA ILE A 428 8.03 -1.00 6.16
C ILE A 428 7.88 0.51 5.94
N LYS A 429 7.64 1.29 7.00
CA LYS A 429 7.59 2.76 6.92
C LYS A 429 8.82 3.34 6.27
N ARG A 430 10.01 2.91 6.69
CA ARG A 430 11.26 3.38 6.10
C ARG A 430 11.35 3.06 4.61
N ILE A 431 10.99 1.84 4.19
CA ILE A 431 11.01 1.42 2.78
C ILE A 431 10.04 2.26 1.96
N VAL A 432 8.78 2.35 2.40
CA VAL A 432 7.72 3.04 1.65
C VAL A 432 8.00 4.53 1.57
N MET A 433 8.25 5.19 2.70
CA MET A 433 8.51 6.63 2.73
C MET A 433 9.75 7.00 1.91
N SER A 434 10.85 6.25 2.03
CA SER A 434 12.03 6.50 1.20
C SER A 434 11.75 6.32 -0.30
N ALA A 435 10.95 5.30 -0.66
CA ALA A 435 10.59 5.05 -2.05
C ALA A 435 9.69 6.14 -2.64
N PHE A 436 8.89 6.79 -1.79
CA PHE A 436 7.99 7.89 -2.17
C PHE A 436 8.64 9.27 -1.99
N GLY A 437 9.95 9.33 -1.70
CA GLY A 437 10.71 10.57 -1.57
C GLY A 437 10.54 11.31 -0.24
N ASP A 438 9.89 10.69 0.75
CA ASP A 438 9.69 11.23 2.09
C ASP A 438 10.89 11.01 3.01
N THR A 439 10.94 11.79 4.09
CA THR A 439 11.94 11.60 5.15
C THR A 439 11.53 10.42 6.03
N PRO A 440 12.23 9.28 5.98
CA PRO A 440 11.87 8.11 6.78
C PRO A 440 12.12 8.39 8.27
N PRO A 441 11.34 7.78 9.17
CA PRO A 441 11.53 8.00 10.60
C PRO A 441 12.78 7.24 11.08
N ARG A 442 13.49 7.80 12.07
CA ARG A 442 14.71 7.19 12.65
C ARG A 442 14.38 5.89 13.37
N ASP A 443 15.26 4.90 13.28
CA ASP A 443 15.09 3.63 13.96
C ASP A 443 15.11 3.85 15.49
N PRO A 444 14.10 3.36 16.24
CA PRO A 444 14.15 3.38 17.71
C PRO A 444 15.41 2.71 18.30
N ALA A 445 16.02 1.76 17.57
CA ALA A 445 17.25 1.09 17.97
C ALA A 445 18.52 1.94 17.78
N ASP A 446 18.48 3.02 17.00
CA ASP A 446 19.63 3.93 16.80
C ASP A 446 19.83 4.91 17.99
N GLY A 447 18.92 4.89 18.98
CA GLY A 447 18.91 5.78 20.14
C GLY A 447 19.79 5.33 21.31
N THR A 448 21.11 5.28 21.15
CA THR A 448 22.07 5.40 22.27
C THR A 448 23.21 6.35 21.95
N GLN A 449 22.88 7.58 21.55
CA GLN A 449 23.75 8.72 21.78
C GLN A 449 22.94 9.78 22.52
N GLY A 450 23.47 10.21 23.67
CA GLY A 450 22.80 11.10 24.62
C GLY A 450 22.47 12.47 24.02
N PRO A 451 21.61 13.26 24.69
CA PRO A 451 21.16 14.54 24.15
C PRO A 451 22.35 15.49 23.95
N GLU A 452 22.59 15.88 22.70
CA GLU A 452 23.45 17.01 22.37
C GLU A 452 22.82 18.27 22.99
N GLY A 453 23.49 18.80 24.00
CA GLY A 453 23.11 20.02 24.68
C GLY A 453 23.28 21.22 23.76
N ASP A 454 22.21 21.98 23.63
CA ASP A 454 22.16 23.33 23.07
C ASP A 454 23.08 24.27 23.87
N GLY A 455 23.97 24.99 23.18
CA GLY A 455 24.98 25.84 23.83
C GLY A 455 25.75 26.73 22.86
N GLY A 456 25.16 27.87 22.51
CA GLY A 456 25.82 28.97 21.79
C GLY A 456 26.92 29.71 22.62
N PRO A 457 27.56 30.73 22.02
CA PRO A 457 29.00 31.00 22.16
C PRO A 457 29.35 31.93 23.33
N THR A 458 30.52 31.74 23.96
CA THR A 458 31.17 32.80 24.75
C THR A 458 32.70 32.67 24.79
N ASP A 459 33.33 33.84 24.88
CA ASP A 459 34.73 34.20 24.67
C ASP A 459 35.78 33.54 25.58
N THR A 460 37.02 33.55 25.06
CA THR A 460 38.30 33.24 25.74
C THR A 460 38.66 34.31 26.81
N PRO A 461 39.58 34.08 27.78
CA PRO A 461 41.04 33.99 27.50
C PRO A 461 41.90 33.08 28.41
N SER A 462 43.10 32.72 27.91
CA SER A 462 44.43 32.42 28.54
C SER A 462 44.46 31.73 29.93
N GLU A 463 45.33 30.75 30.21
CA GLU A 463 46.78 30.96 30.34
C GLU A 463 47.56 29.63 30.54
N ALA A 464 48.76 29.57 29.93
CA ALA A 464 50.01 28.85 30.28
C ALA A 464 50.03 27.35 30.71
N GLY A 465 50.90 26.57 30.02
CA GLY A 465 51.30 25.18 30.32
C GLY A 465 52.29 25.03 31.51
N PRO A 466 53.26 24.07 31.52
CA PRO A 466 53.68 23.17 30.44
C PRO A 466 54.12 21.72 30.84
N ALA A 467 54.54 20.99 29.80
CA ALA A 467 55.73 20.11 29.72
C ALA A 467 55.72 18.64 30.19
N GLY A 468 56.23 17.79 29.27
CA GLY A 468 56.86 16.48 29.52
C GLY A 468 56.51 15.42 28.47
N VAL A 469 56.96 15.52 27.20
CA VAL A 469 58.18 14.87 26.64
C VAL A 469 58.29 13.40 27.06
N GLY A 470 58.00 12.40 26.21
CA GLY A 470 58.92 11.90 25.17
C GLY A 470 59.37 10.45 25.49
N PRO A 471 60.05 9.73 24.59
CA PRO A 471 59.47 8.57 23.90
C PRO A 471 60.30 7.26 23.98
N SER A 472 59.85 6.23 23.24
CA SER A 472 60.65 5.19 22.50
C SER A 472 60.59 3.74 23.02
N GLY A 473 60.41 2.78 22.08
CA GLY A 473 60.55 1.32 22.26
C GLY A 473 62.03 0.87 22.42
N PRO A 474 62.46 -0.37 22.07
CA PRO A 474 61.84 -1.48 21.29
C PRO A 474 62.00 -2.90 21.94
N GLY A 475 61.63 -3.99 21.23
CA GLY A 475 61.96 -5.41 21.57
C GLY A 475 63.46 -5.75 21.36
N PRO A 476 63.96 -7.02 21.32
CA PRO A 476 63.27 -8.33 21.13
C PRO A 476 63.86 -9.55 21.93
N SER A 477 63.45 -10.78 21.56
CA SER A 477 64.19 -12.08 21.58
C SER A 477 64.07 -13.06 22.78
N GLY A 478 63.80 -14.34 22.46
CA GLY A 478 64.34 -15.51 23.20
C GLY A 478 63.38 -16.67 23.52
N VAL A 479 63.41 -17.74 22.72
CA VAL A 479 63.04 -19.16 23.09
C VAL A 479 64.36 -19.92 23.38
N PRO A 480 64.46 -21.14 24.00
CA PRO A 480 63.66 -22.36 23.68
C PRO A 480 63.46 -23.46 24.78
N ASN A 481 62.79 -24.55 24.35
CA ASN A 481 62.84 -25.97 24.79
C ASN A 481 62.02 -26.45 26.01
N GLN A 482 61.52 -27.69 26.11
CA GLN A 482 61.09 -28.79 25.21
C GLN A 482 60.77 -30.00 26.14
N ALA A 483 59.68 -30.75 25.90
CA ALA A 483 59.60 -32.21 26.15
C ALA A 483 58.30 -32.78 25.49
N LYS A 484 58.37 -33.58 24.39
CA LYS A 484 58.55 -35.06 24.29
C LYS A 484 57.33 -35.84 24.87
N LEU A 485 56.58 -36.72 24.19
CA LEU A 485 56.90 -37.79 23.21
C LEU A 485 55.66 -38.22 22.36
N SER A 486 55.88 -38.64 21.11
CA SER A 486 55.01 -39.49 20.26
C SER A 486 55.38 -41.00 20.43
N PRO A 487 54.77 -42.05 19.79
CA PRO A 487 54.78 -42.24 18.31
C PRO A 487 53.68 -43.12 17.60
N VAL A 488 53.46 -42.84 16.30
CA VAL A 488 53.47 -43.74 15.09
C VAL A 488 52.32 -44.78 14.92
N SER A 489 51.55 -44.77 13.82
CA SER A 489 51.96 -45.39 12.55
C SER A 489 51.18 -44.91 11.31
N GLN A 490 51.92 -44.61 10.24
CA GLN A 490 51.44 -44.51 8.85
C GLN A 490 51.75 -45.80 8.09
N VAL A 491 50.92 -46.12 7.09
CA VAL A 491 51.25 -47.02 5.97
C VAL A 491 50.95 -46.28 4.66
N SER A 492 51.83 -46.45 3.68
CA SER A 492 52.03 -45.62 2.49
C SER A 492 51.37 -46.15 1.21
N GLY A 493 50.84 -45.22 0.38
CA GLY A 493 50.84 -45.17 -1.09
C GLY A 493 49.88 -46.07 -1.93
N PRO A 494 49.64 -45.76 -3.23
CA PRO A 494 50.21 -44.68 -4.06
C PRO A 494 49.18 -43.79 -4.77
N ALA A 495 49.68 -42.73 -5.42
CA ALA A 495 48.94 -41.89 -6.35
C ALA A 495 48.57 -42.65 -7.64
N SER A 496 47.33 -42.49 -8.11
CA SER A 496 46.91 -42.83 -9.47
C SER A 496 45.76 -41.92 -9.93
N THR A 497 46.08 -41.14 -10.95
CA THR A 497 45.25 -40.57 -12.04
C THR A 497 43.73 -40.54 -11.90
N GLY A 498 43.19 -39.31 -12.00
CA GLY A 498 42.01 -38.95 -12.79
C GLY A 498 40.83 -39.91 -12.83
N GLN A 499 39.87 -39.71 -11.94
CA GLN A 499 38.47 -39.96 -12.22
C GLN A 499 37.65 -38.72 -11.89
N THR A 500 37.08 -38.14 -12.94
CA THR A 500 35.90 -37.27 -12.91
C THR A 500 34.75 -38.04 -12.26
N GLY A 501 34.66 -37.94 -10.93
CA GLY A 501 33.49 -38.37 -10.17
C GLY A 501 32.42 -37.29 -10.16
N PRO A 502 31.14 -37.63 -9.95
CA PRO A 502 30.03 -36.69 -10.02
C PRO A 502 30.26 -35.53 -9.05
N VAL A 503 29.89 -34.31 -9.45
CA VAL A 503 29.81 -33.16 -8.57
C VAL A 503 29.07 -33.59 -7.30
N ALA A 504 29.77 -33.63 -6.17
CA ALA A 504 29.18 -34.04 -4.90
C ALA A 504 27.96 -33.15 -4.64
N ALA A 505 26.80 -33.78 -4.48
CA ALA A 505 25.56 -33.08 -4.13
C ALA A 505 25.83 -32.16 -2.93
N PRO A 506 25.23 -30.95 -2.90
CA PRO A 506 25.44 -30.03 -1.79
C PRO A 506 25.05 -30.72 -0.48
N ALA A 507 25.94 -30.64 0.52
CA ALA A 507 25.68 -31.23 1.82
C ALA A 507 24.42 -30.62 2.43
N VAL A 508 23.59 -31.47 3.05
CA VAL A 508 22.32 -31.08 3.65
C VAL A 508 22.56 -30.42 5.00
N VAL A 509 21.88 -29.32 5.27
CA VAL A 509 22.11 -28.50 6.47
C VAL A 509 20.99 -28.71 7.49
N ASP A 510 21.39 -28.99 8.74
CA ASP A 510 20.51 -29.01 9.90
C ASP A 510 20.82 -27.80 10.79
N LEU A 511 19.84 -26.94 11.01
CA LEU A 511 20.03 -25.63 11.60
C LEU A 511 19.30 -25.50 12.95
N TYR A 512 20.05 -25.12 13.97
CA TYR A 512 19.55 -25.04 15.33
C TYR A 512 19.73 -23.65 15.91
N ASN A 513 18.67 -23.12 16.49
CA ASN A 513 18.68 -21.85 17.20
C ASN A 513 19.04 -22.08 18.67
N ALA A 514 20.25 -21.67 19.07
CA ALA A 514 20.69 -21.71 20.46
C ALA A 514 20.77 -20.28 21.06
N THR A 515 19.87 -19.40 20.62
CA THR A 515 19.70 -18.02 21.12
C THR A 515 18.30 -17.81 21.68
N ALA A 516 18.06 -16.66 22.33
CA ALA A 516 16.72 -16.23 22.73
C ALA A 516 15.90 -15.62 21.56
N THR A 517 16.55 -15.35 20.42
CA THR A 517 15.95 -14.73 19.24
C THR A 517 15.04 -15.73 18.54
N ARG A 518 13.72 -15.59 18.69
CA ARG A 518 12.75 -16.49 18.03
C ARG A 518 12.87 -16.37 16.51
N GLY A 519 12.74 -17.49 15.80
CA GLY A 519 12.78 -17.54 14.34
C GLY A 519 14.17 -17.51 13.70
N LEU A 520 15.25 -17.28 14.46
CA LEU A 520 16.60 -17.11 13.89
C LEU A 520 17.07 -18.27 13.00
N ALA A 521 16.86 -19.52 13.43
CA ALA A 521 17.21 -20.69 12.59
C ALA A 521 16.34 -20.78 11.33
N THR A 522 15.11 -20.28 11.36
CA THR A 522 14.24 -20.27 10.17
C THR A 522 14.70 -19.20 9.17
N SER A 523 14.99 -17.98 9.63
CA SER A 523 15.51 -16.90 8.77
C SER A 523 16.85 -17.27 8.12
N VAL A 524 17.73 -17.94 8.86
CA VAL A 524 19.01 -18.41 8.30
C VAL A 524 18.81 -19.61 7.37
N ALA A 525 17.81 -20.46 7.61
CA ALA A 525 17.45 -21.53 6.68
C ALA A 525 16.97 -20.96 5.33
N GLU A 526 16.19 -19.88 5.35
CA GLU A 526 15.73 -19.19 4.14
C GLU A 526 16.88 -18.54 3.36
N LEU A 527 17.82 -17.89 4.06
CA LEU A 527 19.06 -17.36 3.46
C LEU A 527 19.90 -18.46 2.79
N LEU A 528 20.00 -19.62 3.42
CA LEU A 528 20.77 -20.74 2.89
C LEU A 528 20.06 -21.40 1.71
N THR A 529 18.75 -21.60 1.80
CA THR A 529 17.92 -22.20 0.74
C THR A 529 17.90 -21.31 -0.51
N SER A 530 17.73 -20.00 -0.35
CA SER A 530 17.83 -19.02 -1.46
C SER A 530 19.21 -18.97 -2.10
N SER A 531 20.24 -19.37 -1.36
CA SER A 531 21.62 -19.50 -1.83
C SER A 531 21.96 -20.88 -2.40
N GLY A 532 20.96 -21.76 -2.60
CA GLY A 532 21.13 -23.10 -3.18
C GLY A 532 21.63 -24.17 -2.19
N TRP A 533 21.59 -23.92 -0.88
CA TRP A 533 21.93 -24.90 0.14
C TRP A 533 20.68 -25.64 0.64
N PRO A 534 20.59 -26.98 0.50
CA PRO A 534 19.45 -27.73 0.99
C PRO A 534 19.45 -27.75 2.53
N VAL A 535 18.36 -27.29 3.15
CA VAL A 535 18.15 -27.34 4.60
C VAL A 535 17.08 -28.40 4.90
N ASP A 536 17.40 -29.37 5.74
CA ASP A 536 16.50 -30.48 6.09
C ASP A 536 15.73 -30.22 7.38
N LYS A 537 16.39 -29.60 8.37
CA LYS A 537 15.78 -29.37 9.68
C LYS A 537 16.09 -28.00 10.26
N THR A 538 15.07 -27.37 10.85
CA THR A 538 15.23 -26.24 11.78
C THR A 538 14.65 -26.58 13.15
N ALA A 539 15.36 -26.29 14.24
CA ALA A 539 14.84 -26.49 15.60
C ALA A 539 15.45 -25.54 16.65
N GLY A 540 14.84 -25.46 17.83
CA GLY A 540 15.48 -24.85 19.00
C GLY A 540 16.55 -25.78 19.60
N ALA A 541 17.55 -25.19 20.25
CA ALA A 541 18.58 -25.92 20.99
C ALA A 541 18.93 -25.20 22.30
N ALA A 542 19.60 -25.92 23.21
CA ALA A 542 20.11 -25.34 24.45
C ALA A 542 21.00 -24.12 24.15
N ALA A 543 20.78 -23.04 24.89
CA ALA A 543 21.40 -21.74 24.65
C ALA A 543 22.93 -21.82 24.70
N GLN A 544 23.60 -21.12 23.79
CA GLN A 544 25.07 -21.04 23.76
C GLN A 544 25.54 -19.68 23.23
N SER A 545 26.71 -19.26 23.69
CA SER A 545 27.29 -17.96 23.31
C SER A 545 28.04 -18.00 21.98
N ARG A 546 28.45 -19.18 21.51
CA ARG A 546 29.30 -19.35 20.31
C ARG A 546 28.61 -20.20 19.25
N THR A 547 28.67 -19.76 18.00
CA THR A 547 28.17 -20.52 16.87
C THR A 547 29.10 -21.69 16.57
N THR A 548 28.53 -22.87 16.36
CA THR A 548 29.30 -24.10 16.11
C THR A 548 28.82 -24.80 14.84
N ILE A 549 29.76 -25.35 14.07
CA ILE A 549 29.48 -26.09 12.84
C ILE A 549 30.10 -27.49 12.97
N LEU A 550 29.27 -28.52 12.86
CA LEU A 550 29.69 -29.92 12.90
C LEU A 550 29.36 -30.60 11.57
N TYR A 551 30.22 -31.47 11.07
CA TYR A 551 29.99 -32.15 9.79
C TYR A 551 30.20 -33.66 9.87
N GLY A 552 29.39 -34.39 9.09
CA GLY A 552 29.51 -35.83 8.93
C GLY A 552 30.49 -36.21 7.82
N ARG A 553 30.71 -37.52 7.63
CA ARG A 553 31.65 -38.04 6.61
C ARG A 553 31.30 -37.48 5.23
N GLY A 554 32.31 -36.95 4.52
CA GLY A 554 32.15 -36.38 3.17
C GLY A 554 31.73 -34.90 3.10
N ALA A 555 31.36 -34.27 4.22
CA ALA A 555 30.82 -32.90 4.22
C ALA A 555 31.82 -31.80 4.65
N ALA A 556 33.12 -32.11 4.80
CA ALA A 556 34.13 -31.17 5.32
C ALA A 556 34.28 -29.89 4.47
N LYS A 557 34.30 -30.03 3.14
CA LYS A 557 34.41 -28.89 2.21
C LYS A 557 33.16 -28.02 2.25
N ALA A 558 31.98 -28.64 2.29
CA ALA A 558 30.70 -27.96 2.37
C ALA A 558 30.56 -27.18 3.70
N ALA A 559 30.99 -27.77 4.82
CA ALA A 559 30.96 -27.11 6.13
C ALA A 559 31.86 -25.87 6.19
N SER A 560 33.01 -25.90 5.51
CA SER A 560 33.92 -24.74 5.42
C SER A 560 33.34 -23.61 4.57
N GLN A 561 32.69 -23.95 3.46
CA GLN A 561 32.00 -22.98 2.61
C GLN A 561 30.79 -22.37 3.33
N LEU A 562 30.05 -23.18 4.09
CA LEU A 562 28.92 -22.73 4.88
C LEU A 562 29.32 -21.77 6.00
N ALA A 563 30.45 -22.03 6.69
CA ALA A 563 31.00 -21.13 7.69
C ALA A 563 31.31 -19.73 7.10
N ALA A 564 31.96 -19.70 5.94
CA ALA A 564 32.26 -18.46 5.22
C ALA A 564 30.98 -17.74 4.76
N LYS A 565 30.01 -18.48 4.23
CA LYS A 565 28.71 -17.95 3.76
C LYS A 565 27.92 -17.29 4.90
N LEU A 566 27.96 -17.89 6.09
CA LEU A 566 27.29 -17.38 7.28
C LEU A 566 28.08 -16.25 7.97
N GLY A 567 29.30 -15.94 7.53
CA GLY A 567 30.14 -14.91 8.14
C GLY A 567 30.55 -15.22 9.58
N VAL A 568 30.59 -16.50 9.97
CA VAL A 568 30.89 -16.91 11.35
C VAL A 568 32.36 -17.30 11.53
N PRO A 569 33.01 -16.93 12.65
CA PRO A 569 34.39 -17.34 12.94
C PRO A 569 34.50 -18.81 13.40
N ALA A 570 33.42 -19.58 13.28
CA ALA A 570 33.36 -20.97 13.72
C ALA A 570 34.23 -21.87 12.82
N VAL A 571 35.20 -22.57 13.42
CA VAL A 571 35.97 -23.60 12.72
C VAL A 571 35.15 -24.88 12.66
N PRO A 572 34.78 -25.39 11.47
CA PRO A 572 33.98 -26.61 11.36
C PRO A 572 34.74 -27.82 11.91
N ALA A 573 34.06 -28.67 12.67
CA ALA A 573 34.66 -29.87 13.27
C ALA A 573 33.95 -31.16 12.82
N PRO A 574 34.69 -32.27 12.61
CA PRO A 574 34.09 -33.56 12.27
C PRO A 574 33.30 -34.12 13.46
N SER A 575 32.17 -34.75 13.18
CA SER A 575 31.32 -35.39 14.19
C SER A 575 30.87 -36.77 13.72
N ALA A 576 31.18 -37.80 14.52
CA ALA A 576 30.69 -39.16 14.28
C ALA A 576 29.17 -39.31 14.50
N ARG A 577 28.54 -38.32 15.13
CA ARG A 577 27.08 -38.28 15.38
C ARG A 577 26.30 -37.57 14.27
N THR A 578 26.99 -36.90 13.34
CA THR A 578 26.38 -36.23 12.20
C THR A 578 26.35 -37.20 11.02
N ALA A 579 25.18 -37.33 10.37
CA ALA A 579 25.01 -38.24 9.24
C ALA A 579 25.98 -37.91 8.09
N ALA A 580 26.39 -38.93 7.32
CA ALA A 580 27.23 -38.71 6.14
C ALA A 580 26.53 -37.75 5.17
N GLY A 581 27.25 -36.75 4.67
CA GLY A 581 26.68 -35.71 3.82
C GLY A 581 25.88 -34.61 4.53
N HIS A 582 25.79 -34.60 5.87
CA HIS A 582 25.12 -33.54 6.64
C HIS A 582 26.10 -32.56 7.31
N VAL A 583 25.64 -31.33 7.48
CA VAL A 583 26.28 -30.27 8.27
C VAL A 583 25.29 -29.74 9.29
N ILE A 584 25.61 -29.80 10.58
CA ILE A 584 24.82 -29.23 11.66
C ILE A 584 25.39 -27.86 12.02
N VAL A 585 24.56 -26.82 11.94
CA VAL A 585 24.89 -25.46 12.38
C VAL A 585 24.06 -25.14 13.62
N ARG A 586 24.71 -24.76 14.72
CA ARG A 586 24.03 -24.26 15.92
C ARG A 586 24.39 -22.80 16.13
N LEU A 587 23.42 -21.91 15.92
CA LEU A 587 23.58 -20.46 15.99
C LEU A 587 23.66 -20.01 17.45
N GLY A 588 24.79 -19.46 17.86
CA GLY A 588 25.01 -18.86 19.17
C GLY A 588 24.71 -17.35 19.16
N THR A 589 24.76 -16.71 20.33
CA THR A 589 24.49 -15.27 20.44
C THR A 589 25.54 -14.38 19.75
N ASP A 590 26.64 -14.96 19.29
CA ASP A 590 27.68 -14.29 18.47
C ASP A 590 27.32 -14.23 16.97
N TYR A 591 26.21 -14.85 16.56
CA TYR A 591 25.75 -14.80 15.18
C TYR A 591 24.95 -13.53 14.91
N THR A 592 25.40 -12.73 13.94
CA THR A 592 24.66 -11.60 13.38
C THR A 592 24.36 -11.89 11.91
N PRO A 593 23.09 -11.88 11.47
CA PRO A 593 22.75 -12.09 10.06
C PRO A 593 23.44 -11.01 9.20
N PRO A 594 23.98 -11.36 8.02
CA PRO A 594 24.50 -10.35 7.10
C PRO A 594 23.38 -9.38 6.69
N ALA A 595 23.67 -8.07 6.69
CA ALA A 595 22.86 -7.12 5.93
C ALA A 595 22.93 -7.50 4.44
N ASP A 596 21.82 -7.29 3.73
CA ASP A 596 21.57 -7.62 2.32
C ASP A 596 22.81 -7.88 1.43
N PRO A 597 22.87 -8.97 0.63
CA PRO A 597 23.97 -9.24 -0.28
C PRO A 597 23.84 -8.40 -1.56
N GLY A 598 23.95 -7.07 -1.43
CA GLY A 598 24.07 -6.12 -2.52
C GLY A 598 25.25 -5.20 -2.22
N GLY A 599 26.36 -5.40 -2.92
CA GLY A 599 27.68 -4.93 -2.49
C GLY A 599 27.86 -3.41 -2.39
N SER A 600 28.89 -3.03 -1.64
CA SER A 600 29.75 -1.88 -1.98
C SER A 600 31.15 -2.06 -1.37
N ASP A 601 32.15 -1.69 -2.16
CA ASP A 601 33.55 -1.53 -1.76
C ASP A 601 33.70 -0.58 -0.56
N PRO A 602 34.79 -0.67 0.22
CA PRO A 602 34.95 0.13 1.44
C PRO A 602 35.08 1.63 1.14
N ALA A 603 34.14 2.43 1.65
CA ALA A 603 34.14 3.88 1.59
C ALA A 603 34.82 4.53 2.82
N ASP A 604 35.35 5.73 2.56
CA ASP A 604 36.19 6.63 3.36
C ASP A 604 35.72 6.87 4.82
N PRO A 605 36.59 6.71 5.85
CA PRO A 605 36.21 6.77 7.27
C PRO A 605 35.86 8.16 7.83
N ASN A 606 35.76 9.23 7.03
CA ASN A 606 35.63 10.61 7.55
C ASN A 606 34.48 11.46 6.98
N GLY A 607 33.46 10.89 6.33
CA GLY A 607 32.26 11.62 5.91
C GLY A 607 31.11 11.54 6.93
N PRO A 608 30.29 12.61 7.13
CA PRO A 608 29.05 12.47 7.90
C PRO A 608 28.15 11.43 7.22
N ALA A 609 27.80 10.38 7.97
CA ALA A 609 27.00 9.26 7.47
C ALA A 609 25.60 9.77 7.09
N THR A 610 25.39 9.99 5.80
CA THR A 610 24.03 10.10 5.27
C THR A 610 23.44 8.70 5.34
N PRO A 611 22.30 8.48 6.01
CA PRO A 611 21.72 7.15 6.08
C PRO A 611 21.43 6.68 4.67
N THR A 612 22.13 5.63 4.22
CA THR A 612 21.85 4.99 2.93
C THR A 612 20.38 4.57 2.91
N PRO A 613 19.59 4.97 1.90
CA PRO A 613 18.22 4.53 1.77
C PRO A 613 18.16 2.99 1.81
N PRO A 614 17.19 2.39 2.52
CA PRO A 614 17.06 0.94 2.52
C PRO A 614 16.92 0.43 1.09
N ALA A 615 17.61 -0.68 0.77
CA ALA A 615 17.47 -1.32 -0.54
C ALA A 615 15.99 -1.67 -0.77
N LEU A 616 15.48 -1.29 -1.94
CA LEU A 616 14.07 -1.53 -2.28
C LEU A 616 13.88 -3.02 -2.58
N PRO A 617 12.74 -3.62 -2.14
CA PRO A 617 12.46 -5.01 -2.45
C PRO A 617 12.39 -5.24 -3.97
N PRO A 618 12.75 -6.43 -4.46
CA PRO A 618 12.70 -6.75 -5.89
C PRO A 618 11.31 -6.53 -6.49
N GLY A 619 11.22 -5.80 -7.60
CA GLY A 619 9.95 -5.41 -8.22
C GLY A 619 9.62 -6.09 -9.55
N ILE A 620 8.44 -5.79 -10.08
CA ILE A 620 8.12 -5.85 -11.52
C ILE A 620 8.18 -4.41 -12.04
N SER A 621 9.17 -4.11 -12.88
CA SER A 621 9.11 -2.90 -13.71
C SER A 621 8.15 -3.14 -14.87
N MET A 622 7.22 -2.22 -15.09
CA MET A 622 6.29 -2.25 -16.21
C MET A 622 6.88 -1.63 -17.48
N ASP A 623 8.09 -2.07 -17.86
CA ASP A 623 8.78 -1.57 -19.04
C ASP A 623 8.14 -2.14 -20.31
N ASN A 624 7.34 -1.33 -21.01
CA ASN A 624 6.78 -1.49 -22.37
C ASN A 624 6.22 -2.86 -22.84
N GLY A 625 6.03 -3.86 -21.96
CA GLY A 625 5.55 -5.18 -22.35
C GLY A 625 4.82 -5.95 -21.26
N VAL A 626 4.29 -7.11 -21.63
CA VAL A 626 3.69 -8.08 -20.71
C VAL A 626 4.81 -8.87 -20.04
N THR A 627 5.02 -8.64 -18.74
CA THR A 627 6.06 -9.30 -17.95
C THR A 627 5.74 -10.77 -17.70
N CYS A 628 6.69 -11.66 -18.00
CA CYS A 628 6.56 -13.08 -17.67
C CYS A 628 6.77 -13.34 -16.18
N VAL A 629 5.82 -14.00 -15.54
CA VAL A 629 5.84 -14.31 -14.09
C VAL A 629 5.73 -15.81 -13.84
N ASN A 630 6.03 -16.22 -12.60
CA ASN A 630 5.49 -17.43 -11.99
C ASN A 630 5.16 -17.16 -10.54
#